data_AF-A0A8J6RTV6-F1
#
_entry.id   AF-A0A8J6RTV6-F1
#
_cell.length_a   1.000
_cell.length_b   1.000
_cell.length_c   1.000
_cell.angle_alpha   90.00
_cell.angle_beta   90.00
_cell.angle_gamma   90.00
#
_symmetry.space_group_name_H-M   'P 1'
#
loop_
_entity.id
_entity.type
_entity.pdbx_description
1 polymer ?
#
loop_
_entity_poly.entity_id
_entity_poly.type
_entity_poly.pdbx_seq_one_letter_code
_entity_poly.pdbx_strand_id
1 'polypeptide(L)'
;MQPKFTDITSWGQAEILMQPAFIRIIDHIRKHLDQSTWKGTYKEVLIWSGGTSEETKAAFTALQQQLATASPEEASVIENALADIPNPYPGYLLCLQQQDREVSVDLWELCYQVCFRNYNQATHQENAEVEIDTSLIEEDTGDVDWNLLDAKAKHLVEEIFVNLPGS
;
A
#
# COMPACT_ATOMS: atom_id res chain seq x y z
N MET A 1 -4.73 3.46 -1.11
CA MET A 1 -6.19 3.47 -0.83
C MET A 1 -6.66 2.05 -0.54
N GLN A 2 -7.66 1.82 0.32
CA GLN A 2 -8.17 0.47 0.53
C GLN A 2 -9.04 0.05 -0.69
N PRO A 3 -8.73 -1.08 -1.36
CA PRO A 3 -9.53 -1.55 -2.48
C PRO A 3 -10.90 -2.02 -2.03
N LYS A 4 -11.92 -1.79 -2.88
CA LYS A 4 -13.27 -2.33 -2.69
C LYS A 4 -13.47 -3.57 -3.56
N PHE A 5 -13.91 -4.64 -2.94
CA PHE A 5 -14.20 -5.91 -3.62
C PHE A 5 -15.72 -6.10 -3.75
N THR A 6 -16.14 -6.72 -4.85
CA THR A 6 -17.54 -6.96 -5.19
C THR A 6 -18.19 -8.08 -4.37
N ASP A 7 -17.38 -9.04 -3.90
CA ASP A 7 -17.85 -10.26 -3.25
C ASP A 7 -16.76 -10.91 -2.38
N ILE A 8 -17.18 -11.90 -1.58
CA ILE A 8 -16.31 -12.61 -0.63
C ILE A 8 -15.24 -13.48 -1.31
N THR A 9 -15.49 -13.95 -2.53
CA THR A 9 -14.52 -14.75 -3.30
C THR A 9 -13.37 -13.85 -3.73
N SER A 10 -13.69 -12.69 -4.30
CA SER A 10 -12.71 -11.67 -4.67
C SER A 10 -11.86 -11.23 -3.47
N TRP A 11 -12.48 -11.12 -2.29
CA TRP A 11 -11.76 -10.80 -1.06
C TRP A 11 -10.78 -11.92 -0.65
N GLY A 12 -11.22 -13.18 -0.62
CA GLY A 12 -10.35 -14.31 -0.28
C GLY A 12 -9.19 -14.50 -1.27
N GLN A 13 -9.45 -14.27 -2.56
CA GLN A 13 -8.39 -14.29 -3.58
C GLN A 13 -7.37 -13.17 -3.37
N ALA A 14 -7.81 -11.97 -2.99
CA ALA A 14 -6.90 -10.89 -2.63
C ALA A 14 -5.99 -11.29 -1.46
N GLU A 15 -6.54 -11.88 -0.40
CA GLU A 15 -5.76 -12.31 0.77
C GLU A 15 -4.63 -13.27 0.40
N ILE A 16 -4.93 -14.23 -0.47
CA ILE A 16 -3.95 -15.22 -0.95
C ILE A 16 -2.83 -14.55 -1.75
N LEU A 17 -3.13 -13.50 -2.52
CA LEU A 17 -2.17 -12.84 -3.42
C LEU A 17 -1.36 -11.73 -2.75
N MET A 18 -1.93 -10.98 -1.81
CA MET A 18 -1.31 -9.76 -1.28
C MET A 18 0.06 -10.00 -0.62
N GLN A 19 0.17 -11.00 0.25
CA GLN A 19 1.43 -11.27 0.94
C GLN A 19 2.52 -11.78 -0.03
N PRO A 20 2.25 -12.76 -0.92
CA PRO A 20 3.17 -13.14 -1.99
C PRO A 20 3.62 -11.96 -2.86
N ALA A 21 2.69 -11.10 -3.29
CA ALA A 21 3.01 -9.95 -4.13
C ALA A 21 3.96 -9.00 -3.42
N PHE A 22 3.68 -8.68 -2.15
CA PHE A 22 4.51 -7.81 -1.33
C PHE A 22 5.95 -8.35 -1.21
N ILE A 23 6.10 -9.66 -0.96
CA ILE A 23 7.43 -10.30 -0.88
C ILE A 23 8.19 -10.18 -2.20
N ARG A 24 7.53 -10.44 -3.34
CA ARG A 24 8.16 -10.35 -4.66
C ARG A 24 8.55 -8.93 -5.04
N ILE A 25 7.68 -7.96 -4.75
CA ILE A 25 7.95 -6.54 -4.99
C ILE A 25 9.19 -6.10 -4.20
N ILE A 26 9.26 -6.40 -2.90
CA ILE A 26 10.43 -6.05 -2.07
C ILE A 26 11.70 -6.71 -2.60
N ASP A 27 11.64 -7.98 -2.98
CA ASP A 27 12.82 -8.69 -3.49
C ASP A 27 13.35 -8.04 -4.77
N HIS A 28 12.48 -7.70 -5.72
CA HIS A 28 12.88 -7.02 -6.95
C HIS A 28 13.36 -5.58 -6.71
N ILE A 29 12.74 -4.84 -5.79
CA ILE A 29 13.22 -3.50 -5.40
C ILE A 29 14.65 -3.59 -4.86
N ARG A 30 14.92 -4.53 -3.94
CA ARG A 30 16.25 -4.72 -3.36
C ARG A 30 17.29 -5.00 -4.45
N LYS A 31 17.00 -5.93 -5.37
CA LYS A 31 17.90 -6.26 -6.49
C LYS A 31 18.19 -5.06 -7.39
N HIS A 32 17.20 -4.20 -7.63
CA HIS A 32 17.38 -2.97 -8.40
C HIS A 32 18.21 -1.94 -7.64
N LEU A 33 17.94 -1.75 -6.34
CA LEU A 33 18.72 -0.85 -5.49
C LEU A 33 20.20 -1.23 -5.47
N ASP A 34 20.52 -2.52 -5.43
CA ASP A 34 21.90 -3.03 -5.46
C ASP A 34 22.66 -2.66 -6.75
N GLN A 35 21.94 -2.42 -7.85
CA GLN A 35 22.50 -2.08 -9.16
C GLN A 35 22.35 -0.59 -9.51
N SER A 36 21.64 0.18 -8.68
CA SER A 36 21.32 1.58 -8.95
C SER A 36 22.14 2.53 -8.07
N THR A 37 22.19 3.80 -8.48
CA THR A 37 22.72 4.88 -7.64
C THR A 37 21.72 5.38 -6.60
N TRP A 38 20.46 4.93 -6.67
CA TRP A 38 19.42 5.29 -5.71
C TRP A 38 19.61 4.54 -4.39
N LYS A 39 19.30 5.19 -3.28
CA LYS A 39 19.25 4.59 -1.95
C LYS A 39 17.80 4.48 -1.51
N GLY A 40 17.37 3.27 -1.16
CA GLY A 40 16.03 3.01 -0.66
C GLY A 40 16.02 2.91 0.86
N THR A 41 15.05 3.57 1.48
CA THR A 41 14.67 3.36 2.89
C THR A 41 13.18 3.07 2.96
N TYR A 42 12.76 2.32 3.98
CA TYR A 42 11.35 2.00 4.17
C TYR A 42 10.79 2.74 5.38
N LYS A 43 9.59 3.27 5.24
CA LYS A 43 8.90 4.01 6.31
C LYS A 43 7.47 3.52 6.46
N GLU A 44 7.12 3.20 7.69
CA GLU A 44 5.72 3.05 8.08
C GLU A 44 5.09 4.43 8.22
N VAL A 45 3.91 4.60 7.63
CA VAL A 45 3.18 5.86 7.65
C VAL A 45 1.70 5.59 7.89
N LEU A 46 0.98 6.62 8.35
CA LEU A 46 -0.47 6.61 8.37
C LEU A 46 -0.98 7.17 7.05
N ILE A 47 -1.66 6.33 6.27
CA ILE A 47 -2.32 6.77 5.03
C ILE A 47 -3.75 7.16 5.36
N TRP A 48 -4.13 8.33 4.88
CA TRP A 48 -5.43 8.93 5.10
C TRP A 48 -6.31 8.78 3.86
N SER A 49 -7.62 8.78 4.05
CA SER A 49 -8.58 8.90 2.95
C SER A 49 -8.41 10.24 2.22
N GLY A 50 -8.81 10.27 0.95
CA GLY A 50 -8.74 11.45 0.11
C GLY A 50 -9.47 12.63 0.75
N GLY A 51 -8.86 13.81 0.72
CA GLY A 51 -9.47 15.03 1.26
C GLY A 51 -9.36 15.24 2.78
N THR A 52 -8.65 14.38 3.52
CA THR A 52 -8.41 14.62 4.95
C THR A 52 -7.47 15.81 5.17
N SER A 53 -7.94 16.83 5.90
CA SER A 53 -7.17 18.05 6.18
C SER A 53 -6.02 17.79 7.16
N GLU A 54 -4.94 18.58 7.08
CA GLU A 54 -3.82 18.50 8.04
C GLU A 54 -4.27 18.78 9.49
N GLU A 55 -5.27 19.64 9.68
CA GLU A 55 -5.86 19.90 10.99
C GLU A 55 -6.50 18.63 11.58
N THR A 56 -7.23 17.89 10.76
CA THR A 56 -7.83 16.60 11.14
C THR A 56 -6.76 15.56 11.50
N LYS A 57 -5.67 15.48 10.72
CA LYS A 57 -4.55 14.56 10.99
C LYS A 57 -3.83 14.90 12.29
N ALA A 58 -3.63 16.20 12.54
CA ALA A 58 -3.01 16.68 13.78
C ALA A 58 -3.92 16.41 15.00
N ALA A 59 -5.23 16.63 14.87
CA ALA A 59 -6.21 16.34 15.92
C ALA A 59 -6.22 14.85 16.30
N PHE A 60 -6.25 13.95 15.31
CA PHE A 60 -6.14 12.51 15.55
C PHE A 60 -4.87 12.14 16.31
N THR A 61 -3.73 12.68 15.89
CA THR A 61 -2.44 12.41 16.52
C THR A 61 -2.41 12.87 17.97
N ALA A 62 -2.97 14.05 18.26
CA ALA A 62 -3.08 14.57 19.61
C ALA A 62 -4.00 13.71 20.48
N LEU A 63 -5.14 13.27 19.96
CA LEU A 63 -6.07 12.39 20.67
C LEU A 63 -5.46 11.01 20.95
N GLN A 64 -4.74 10.42 19.99
CA GLN A 64 -4.00 9.16 20.19
C GLN A 64 -2.94 9.27 21.30
N GLN A 65 -2.20 10.40 21.33
CA GLN A 65 -1.22 10.65 22.40
C GLN A 65 -1.88 10.79 23.77
N GLN A 66 -3.04 11.46 23.84
CA GLN A 66 -3.79 11.58 25.09
C GLN A 66 -4.31 10.21 25.55
N LEU A 67 -4.86 9.41 24.63
CA LEU A 67 -5.40 8.07 24.90
C LEU A 67 -4.34 7.15 25.53
N ALA A 68 -3.08 7.23 25.07
CA ALA A 68 -1.98 6.41 25.58
C ALA A 68 -1.71 6.60 27.09
N THR A 69 -2.12 7.73 27.66
CA THR A 69 -1.92 8.07 29.08
C THR A 69 -3.22 8.31 29.84
N ALA A 70 -4.37 8.15 29.18
CA ALA A 70 -5.68 8.50 29.72
C ALA A 70 -6.13 7.51 30.81
N SER A 71 -6.87 8.03 31.79
CA SER A 71 -7.66 7.16 32.68
C SER A 71 -8.81 6.48 31.91
N PRO A 72 -9.43 5.42 32.44
CA PRO A 72 -10.54 4.74 31.75
C PRO A 72 -11.73 5.65 31.40
N GLU A 73 -12.02 6.66 32.25
CA GLU A 73 -13.10 7.62 32.02
C GLU A 73 -12.75 8.60 30.89
N GLU A 74 -11.52 9.11 30.86
CA GLU A 74 -11.02 9.99 29.80
C GLU A 74 -10.84 9.24 28.47
N ALA A 75 -10.39 7.99 28.52
CA ALA A 75 -10.24 7.13 27.35
C ALA A 75 -11.57 6.98 26.61
N SER A 76 -12.67 6.76 27.34
CA SER A 76 -14.01 6.66 26.75
C SER A 76 -14.43 7.95 26.03
N VAL A 77 -14.04 9.12 26.53
CA VAL A 77 -14.32 10.41 25.88
C VAL A 77 -13.48 10.58 24.61
N ILE A 78 -12.20 10.23 24.68
CA ILE A 78 -11.26 10.31 23.56
C ILE A 78 -11.64 9.34 22.44
N GLU A 79 -12.04 8.11 22.76
CA GLU A 79 -12.52 7.12 21.80
C GLU A 79 -13.75 7.61 21.04
N ASN A 80 -14.70 8.24 21.74
CA ASN A 80 -15.86 8.85 21.09
C ASN A 80 -15.47 9.99 20.14
N ALA A 81 -14.51 10.83 20.51
CA ALA A 81 -14.01 11.90 19.64
C ALA A 81 -13.25 11.35 18.41
N LEU A 82 -12.52 10.24 18.57
CA LEU A 82 -11.83 9.55 17.47
C LEU A 82 -12.80 8.91 16.48
N ALA A 83 -13.99 8.49 16.91
CA ALA A 83 -14.98 7.85 16.05
C ALA A 83 -15.49 8.74 14.90
N ASP A 84 -15.49 10.07 15.10
CA ASP A 84 -15.90 11.05 14.08
C ASP A 84 -14.76 11.44 13.12
N ILE A 85 -13.53 11.01 13.41
CA ILE A 85 -12.36 11.28 12.59
C ILE A 85 -12.11 10.12 11.61
N PRO A 86 -11.80 10.37 10.33
CA PRO A 86 -11.41 9.33 9.40
C PRO A 86 -10.24 8.50 9.96
N ASN A 87 -10.41 7.20 10.10
CA ASN A 87 -9.36 6.35 10.63
C ASN A 87 -8.29 6.12 9.55
N PRO A 88 -7.03 6.53 9.77
CA PRO A 88 -5.96 6.18 8.85
C PRO A 88 -5.66 4.69 8.92
N TYR A 89 -5.06 4.16 7.86
CA TYR A 89 -4.56 2.79 7.81
C TYR A 89 -3.03 2.78 7.70
N PRO A 90 -2.37 1.72 8.19
CA PRO A 90 -0.92 1.58 8.06
C PRO A 90 -0.54 1.45 6.58
N GLY A 91 0.28 2.37 6.11
CA GLY A 91 0.95 2.31 4.81
C GLY A 91 2.43 2.03 4.95
N TYR A 92 3.03 1.60 3.86
CA TYR A 92 4.44 1.29 3.80
C TYR A 92 5.05 1.94 2.57
N LEU A 93 5.87 2.97 2.80
CA LEU A 93 6.51 3.74 1.74
C LEU A 93 7.95 3.29 1.53
N LEU A 94 8.33 3.15 0.27
CA LEU A 94 9.72 3.15 -0.17
C LEU A 94 10.12 4.60 -0.49
N CYS A 95 11.05 5.15 0.29
CA CYS A 95 11.68 6.43 0.02
C CYS A 95 13.00 6.20 -0.71
N LEU A 96 13.04 6.60 -1.98
CA LEU A 96 14.19 6.56 -2.86
C LEU A 96 14.88 7.93 -2.85
N GLN A 97 16.18 7.94 -2.56
CA GLN A 97 17.00 9.14 -2.57
C GLN A 97 18.20 9.00 -3.50
N GLN A 98 18.47 10.03 -4.30
CA GLN A 98 19.65 10.15 -5.14
C GLN A 98 20.07 11.63 -5.18
N GLN A 99 21.19 11.97 -4.54
CA GLN A 99 21.66 13.35 -4.41
C GLN A 99 20.55 14.24 -3.82
N ASP A 100 20.12 15.28 -4.54
CA ASP A 100 19.08 16.22 -4.13
C ASP A 100 17.66 15.78 -4.53
N ARG A 101 17.50 14.55 -5.05
CA ARG A 101 16.20 14.00 -5.49
C ARG A 101 15.67 13.01 -4.46
N GLU A 102 14.39 13.14 -4.17
CA GLU A 102 13.63 12.20 -3.35
C GLU A 102 12.34 11.81 -4.06
N VAL A 103 12.07 10.52 -4.12
CA VAL A 103 10.83 9.94 -4.66
C VAL A 103 10.29 8.98 -3.62
N SER A 104 8.99 9.07 -3.32
CA SER A 104 8.32 8.13 -2.42
C SER A 104 7.30 7.31 -3.19
N VAL A 105 7.31 6.00 -2.97
CA VAL A 105 6.43 5.03 -3.63
C VAL A 105 5.68 4.25 -2.56
N ASP A 106 4.36 4.13 -2.69
CA ASP A 106 3.53 3.31 -1.80
C ASP A 106 3.59 1.85 -2.24
N LEU A 107 4.09 0.96 -1.37
CA LEU A 107 4.25 -0.45 -1.71
C LEU A 107 2.91 -1.20 -1.81
N TRP A 108 1.85 -0.74 -1.14
CA TRP A 108 0.54 -1.35 -1.29
C TRP A 108 -0.06 -1.07 -2.67
N GLU A 109 0.11 0.15 -3.17
CA GLU A 109 -0.31 0.52 -4.52
C GLU A 109 0.38 -0.34 -5.58
N LEU A 110 1.64 -0.73 -5.35
CA LEU A 110 2.34 -1.70 -6.22
C LEU A 110 1.73 -3.10 -6.14
N CYS A 111 1.39 -3.57 -4.93
CA CYS A 111 0.73 -4.86 -4.74
C CYS A 111 -0.61 -4.90 -5.48
N TYR A 112 -1.37 -3.81 -5.43
CA TYR A 112 -2.65 -3.69 -6.14
C TYR A 112 -2.45 -3.71 -7.67
N GLN A 113 -1.45 -3.01 -8.19
CA GLN A 113 -1.12 -3.06 -9.62
C GLN A 113 -0.72 -4.46 -10.11
N VAL A 114 -0.05 -5.26 -9.25
CA VAL A 114 0.27 -6.65 -9.58
C VAL A 114 -0.98 -7.52 -9.55
N CYS A 115 -1.78 -7.43 -8.49
CA CYS A 115 -2.84 -8.40 -8.19
C CYS A 115 -4.19 -8.09 -8.83
N PHE A 116 -4.46 -6.85 -9.25
CA PHE A 116 -5.75 -6.43 -9.77
C PHE A 116 -5.70 -6.14 -11.27
N ARG A 117 -6.80 -6.41 -11.96
CA ARG A 117 -6.94 -6.14 -13.40
C ARG A 117 -7.15 -4.66 -13.63
N ASN A 118 -6.39 -4.09 -14.57
CA ASN A 118 -6.52 -2.69 -15.00
C ASN A 118 -6.43 -1.66 -13.86
N TYR A 119 -5.77 -2.00 -12.76
CA TYR A 119 -5.59 -1.07 -11.65
C TYR A 119 -4.54 -0.02 -12.02
N ASN A 120 -4.93 1.25 -11.93
CA ASN A 120 -4.05 2.38 -12.17
C ASN A 120 -4.28 3.45 -11.12
N GLN A 121 -3.26 3.70 -10.29
CA GLN A 121 -3.29 4.66 -9.20
C GLN A 121 -3.72 6.08 -9.65
N ALA A 122 -3.29 6.54 -10.82
CA ALA A 122 -3.57 7.90 -11.30
C ALA A 122 -5.04 8.11 -11.68
N THR A 123 -5.74 7.04 -12.04
CA THR A 123 -7.14 7.09 -12.51
C THR A 123 -8.12 6.42 -11.55
N HIS A 124 -7.63 5.71 -10.54
CA HIS A 124 -8.48 4.98 -9.62
C HIS A 124 -9.22 5.96 -8.70
N GLN A 125 -10.55 5.95 -8.81
CA GLN A 125 -11.41 6.78 -7.98
C GLN A 125 -11.53 6.16 -6.58
N GLU A 126 -11.54 7.01 -5.56
CA GLU A 126 -11.87 6.60 -4.20
C GLU A 126 -13.26 5.93 -4.22
N ASN A 127 -13.32 4.66 -3.79
CA ASN A 127 -14.49 3.77 -3.83
C ASN A 127 -14.78 3.02 -5.13
N ALA A 128 -13.92 3.07 -6.14
CA ALA A 128 -14.06 2.20 -7.30
C ALA A 128 -13.82 0.73 -6.93
N GLU A 129 -14.64 -0.16 -7.47
CA GLU A 129 -14.47 -1.61 -7.31
C GLU A 129 -13.24 -2.08 -8.10
N VAL A 130 -12.48 -2.99 -7.51
CA VAL A 130 -11.34 -3.63 -8.16
C VAL A 130 -11.68 -5.07 -8.50
N GLU A 131 -11.13 -5.55 -9.61
CA GLU A 131 -11.27 -6.93 -10.07
C GLU A 131 -9.94 -7.66 -9.84
N ILE A 132 -9.98 -8.84 -9.22
CA ILE A 132 -8.77 -9.66 -9.02
C ILE A 132 -8.30 -10.20 -10.36
N ASP A 133 -6.99 -10.18 -10.59
CA ASP A 133 -6.40 -10.93 -11.68
C ASP A 133 -6.28 -12.41 -11.31
N THR A 134 -7.37 -13.14 -11.55
CA THR A 134 -7.47 -14.57 -11.24
C THR A 134 -6.47 -15.42 -12.04
N SER A 135 -5.82 -14.88 -13.08
CA SER A 135 -4.75 -15.61 -13.78
C SER A 135 -3.52 -15.86 -12.91
N LEU A 136 -3.39 -15.13 -11.79
CA LEU A 136 -2.35 -15.33 -10.78
C LEU A 136 -2.65 -16.49 -9.83
N ILE A 137 -3.80 -17.15 -9.98
CA ILE A 137 -4.22 -18.27 -9.17
C ILE A 137 -4.39 -19.46 -10.11
N GLU A 138 -3.70 -20.56 -9.81
CA GLU A 138 -3.80 -21.79 -10.57
C GLU A 138 -5.23 -22.37 -10.46
N GLU A 139 -5.89 -22.60 -11.60
CA GLU A 139 -7.29 -23.07 -11.62
C GLU A 139 -7.47 -24.44 -10.95
N ASP A 140 -6.45 -25.31 -11.02
CA ASP A 140 -6.52 -26.69 -10.53
C ASP A 140 -6.29 -26.81 -9.01
N THR A 141 -5.39 -26.00 -8.44
CA THR A 141 -4.96 -26.09 -7.04
C THR A 141 -5.57 -24.98 -6.18
N GLY A 142 -5.92 -23.85 -6.79
CA GLY A 142 -6.27 -22.61 -6.07
C GLY A 142 -5.05 -21.93 -5.44
N ASP A 143 -3.83 -22.41 -5.71
CA ASP A 143 -2.59 -21.83 -5.23
C ASP A 143 -2.12 -20.68 -6.13
N VAL A 144 -1.18 -19.89 -5.63
CA VAL A 144 -0.58 -18.78 -6.39
C VAL A 144 0.32 -19.29 -7.50
N ASP A 145 0.12 -18.80 -8.72
CA ASP A 145 1.12 -18.92 -9.79
C ASP A 145 2.31 -18.00 -9.48
N TRP A 146 3.29 -18.57 -8.80
CA TRP A 146 4.49 -17.86 -8.36
C TRP A 146 5.33 -17.30 -9.52
N ASN A 147 5.30 -17.94 -10.68
CA ASN A 147 6.09 -17.51 -11.83
C ASN A 147 5.46 -16.27 -12.47
N LEU A 148 4.14 -16.30 -12.68
CA LEU A 148 3.43 -15.16 -13.25
C LEU A 148 3.45 -13.97 -12.27
N LEU A 149 3.25 -14.22 -10.98
CA LEU A 149 3.33 -13.18 -9.95
C LEU A 149 4.72 -12.54 -9.91
N ASP A 150 5.80 -13.34 -9.91
CA ASP A 150 7.17 -12.83 -9.93
C ASP A 150 7.46 -12.02 -11.19
N ALA A 151 6.99 -12.48 -12.36
CA ALA A 151 7.15 -11.78 -13.63
C ALA A 151 6.43 -10.42 -13.63
N LYS A 152 5.19 -10.35 -13.14
CA LYS A 152 4.44 -9.08 -13.02
C LYS A 152 5.11 -8.12 -12.03
N ALA A 153 5.52 -8.63 -10.86
CA ALA A 153 6.23 -7.83 -9.87
C ALA A 153 7.55 -7.28 -10.40
N LYS A 154 8.33 -8.11 -11.11
CA LYS A 154 9.58 -7.70 -11.75
C LYS A 154 9.35 -6.58 -12.75
N HIS A 155 8.40 -6.77 -13.67
CA HIS A 155 8.10 -5.79 -14.72
C HIS A 155 7.69 -4.44 -14.13
N LEU A 156 6.81 -4.47 -13.12
CA LEU A 156 6.36 -3.25 -12.44
C LEU A 156 7.51 -2.52 -11.75
N VAL A 157 8.38 -3.25 -11.04
CA VAL A 157 9.54 -2.64 -10.38
C VAL A 157 10.52 -2.06 -11.41
N GLU A 158 10.81 -2.77 -12.49
CA GLU A 158 11.65 -2.27 -13.59
C GLU A 158 11.09 -0.95 -14.15
N GLU A 159 9.78 -0.87 -14.39
CA GLU A 159 9.12 0.34 -14.88
C GLU A 159 9.27 1.52 -13.92
N ILE A 160 9.13 1.31 -12.60
CA ILE A 160 9.32 2.35 -11.60
C ILE A 160 10.72 2.93 -11.70
N PHE A 161 11.76 2.08 -11.72
CA PHE A 161 13.14 2.53 -11.76
C PHE A 161 13.50 3.21 -13.09
N VAL A 162 12.94 2.75 -14.21
CA VAL A 162 13.07 3.43 -15.52
C VAL A 162 12.41 4.81 -15.52
N ASN A 163 11.32 4.99 -14.78
CA ASN A 163 10.60 6.26 -14.70
C ASN A 163 11.12 7.20 -13.60
N LEU A 164 12.16 6.81 -12.84
CA LEU A 164 12.77 7.69 -11.85
C LEU A 164 13.41 8.90 -12.54
N PRO A 165 13.35 10.10 -11.94
CA PRO A 165 13.94 11.29 -12.55
C PRO A 165 15.45 11.12 -12.72
N GLY A 166 15.90 11.16 -13.98
CA GLY A 166 17.30 11.01 -14.41
C GLY A 166 17.85 9.60 -14.39
N SER A 167 16.98 8.61 -14.61
CA SER A 167 17.30 7.28 -15.14
C SER A 167 17.92 7.32 -16.54
#